data_AF-A0A503LB76-F1
#
_entry.id   AF-A0A503LB76-F1
#
_cell.length_a   1.000
_cell.length_b   1.000
_cell.length_c   1.000
_cell.angle_alpha   90.00
_cell.angle_beta   90.00
_cell.angle_gamma   90.00
#
_symmetry.space_group_name_H-M   'P 1'
#
loop_
_entity.id
_entity.type
_entity.pdbx_description
1 polymer ?
#
loop_
_entity_poly.entity_id
_entity_poly.type
_entity_poly.pdbx_seq_one_letter_code
_entity_poly.pdbx_strand_id
1 'polypeptide(L)'
;MVGINRHLARFILLGLYTGSRKQALLGAQWMANVSGGWIDLGRGIIHRKAAEQEETKKRQPAAKLGRRILAHLRRWKRLDDAARAEAAGKRPAEEQHLPLPLFLHVVSWRGGGVGSVRTAWEAAVELA
;
A
#
# COMPACT_ATOMS: atom_id res chain seq x y z
N MET A 1 -19.37 -2.12 -6.90
CA MET A 1 -17.98 -1.60 -7.02
C MET A 1 -17.04 -2.62 -6.38
N VAL A 2 -16.31 -3.40 -7.18
CA VAL A 2 -15.50 -4.53 -6.66
C VAL A 2 -14.16 -4.00 -6.15
N GLY A 3 -14.18 -3.38 -4.96
CA GLY A 3 -12.94 -3.01 -4.27
C GLY A 3 -12.27 -4.25 -3.69
N ILE A 4 -10.96 -4.40 -3.89
CA ILE A 4 -10.18 -5.43 -3.19
C ILE A 4 -10.14 -5.08 -1.70
N ASN A 5 -11.09 -5.62 -0.96
CA ASN A 5 -11.29 -5.39 0.46
C ASN A 5 -10.42 -6.31 1.33
N ARG A 6 -9.19 -6.56 0.91
CA ARG A 6 -8.24 -7.48 1.58
C ARG A 6 -7.18 -6.76 2.42
N HIS A 7 -7.40 -5.49 2.73
CA HIS A 7 -6.49 -4.63 3.47
C HIS A 7 -5.99 -5.26 4.78
N LEU A 8 -6.89 -5.87 5.57
CA LEU A 8 -6.50 -6.56 6.80
C LEU A 8 -5.53 -7.72 6.54
N ALA A 9 -5.85 -8.59 5.57
CA ALA A 9 -4.98 -9.71 5.23
C ALA A 9 -3.61 -9.24 4.73
N ARG A 10 -3.57 -8.17 3.92
CA ARG A 10 -2.31 -7.56 3.47
C ARG A 10 -1.52 -7.00 4.64
N PHE A 11 -2.18 -6.28 5.55
CA PHE A 11 -1.56 -5.73 6.75
C PHE A 11 -0.96 -6.82 7.64
N ILE A 12 -1.72 -7.87 7.95
CA ILE A 12 -1.25 -8.99 8.79
C ILE A 12 -0.07 -9.70 8.14
N LEU A 13 -0.18 -10.09 6.86
CA LEU A 13 0.91 -10.78 6.17
C LEU A 13 2.16 -9.91 6.07
N LEU A 14 2.02 -8.64 5.67
CA LEU A 14 3.18 -7.75 5.56
C LEU A 14 3.82 -7.51 6.93
N GLY A 15 3.02 -7.41 7.99
CA GLY A 15 3.50 -7.34 9.38
C GLY A 15 4.28 -8.58 9.79
N LEU A 16 3.71 -9.78 9.59
CA LEU A 16 4.34 -11.06 9.95
C LEU A 16 5.65 -11.29 9.18
N TYR A 17 5.70 -10.93 7.90
CA TYR A 17 6.89 -11.17 7.08
C TYR A 17 7.99 -10.12 7.20
N THR A 18 7.69 -8.92 7.71
CA THR A 18 8.66 -7.81 7.75
C THR A 18 8.98 -7.29 9.14
N GLY A 19 8.16 -7.63 10.15
CA GLY A 19 8.30 -7.09 11.51
C GLY A 19 8.18 -5.56 11.56
N SER A 20 7.54 -4.93 10.56
CA SER A 20 7.49 -3.48 10.46
C SER A 20 6.37 -2.88 11.30
N ARG A 21 6.64 -1.71 11.88
CA ARG A 21 5.65 -0.92 12.64
C ARG A 21 4.44 -0.53 11.78
N LYS A 22 3.27 -0.44 12.41
CA LYS A 22 1.99 -0.06 11.78
C LYS A 22 2.12 1.10 10.78
N GLN A 23 2.67 2.23 11.19
CA GLN A 23 2.77 3.42 10.33
C GLN A 23 3.61 3.17 9.06
N ALA A 24 4.68 2.39 9.15
CA ALA A 24 5.50 2.04 7.98
C ALA A 24 4.74 1.13 7.01
N LEU A 25 3.91 0.22 7.53
CA LEU A 25 3.08 -0.67 6.70
C LEU A 25 1.96 0.08 5.99
N LEU A 26 1.26 0.98 6.69
CA LEU A 26 0.14 1.74 6.12
C LEU A 26 0.61 2.80 5.13
N GLY A 27 1.80 3.38 5.34
CA GLY A 27 2.42 4.32 4.42
C GLY A 27 3.21 3.67 3.27
N ALA A 28 3.27 2.34 3.20
CA ALA A 28 4.02 1.66 2.13
C ALA A 28 3.26 1.74 0.80
N GLN A 29 3.90 2.30 -0.22
CA GLN A 29 3.37 2.43 -1.57
C GLN A 29 4.07 1.51 -2.57
N TRP A 30 3.48 1.37 -3.75
CA TRP A 30 4.07 0.59 -4.84
C TRP A 30 5.22 1.29 -5.56
N MET A 31 5.36 2.60 -5.41
CA MET A 31 6.40 3.41 -6.05
C MET A 31 7.11 4.29 -5.03
N ALA A 32 8.36 4.65 -5.34
CA ALA A 32 9.09 5.66 -4.61
C ALA A 32 8.28 6.96 -4.57
N ASN A 33 8.22 7.58 -3.39
CA ASN A 33 7.37 8.71 -3.10
C ASN A 33 8.00 9.55 -1.98
N VAL A 34 7.38 10.70 -1.72
CA VAL A 34 7.85 11.70 -0.75
C VAL A 34 7.20 11.59 0.64
N SER A 35 6.17 10.75 0.81
CA SER A 35 5.34 10.73 2.02
C SER A 35 5.51 9.49 2.90
N GLY A 36 6.01 8.37 2.35
CA GLY A 36 6.14 7.12 3.08
C GLY A 36 7.05 6.09 2.42
N GLY A 37 7.05 4.89 3.00
CA GLY A 37 7.83 3.78 2.47
C GLY A 37 7.36 3.31 1.10
N TRP A 38 8.14 2.43 0.47
CA TRP A 38 7.77 1.82 -0.80
C TRP A 38 8.37 0.43 -1.00
N ILE A 39 7.79 -0.34 -1.91
CA ILE A 39 8.23 -1.70 -2.25
C ILE A 39 8.97 -1.71 -3.59
N ASP A 40 10.26 -2.04 -3.55
CA ASP A 40 11.03 -2.38 -4.75
C ASP A 40 10.82 -3.87 -5.07
N LEU A 41 9.90 -4.16 -5.99
CA LEU A 41 9.63 -5.53 -6.43
C LEU A 41 10.76 -6.12 -7.27
N GLY A 42 11.57 -5.28 -7.92
CA GLY A 42 12.69 -5.70 -8.76
C GLY A 42 13.85 -6.20 -7.90
N ARG A 43 14.22 -5.43 -6.87
CA ARG A 43 15.28 -5.79 -5.92
C ARG A 43 14.78 -6.65 -4.75
N GLY A 44 13.46 -6.73 -4.56
CA GLY A 44 12.84 -7.44 -3.45
C GLY A 44 13.13 -6.77 -2.11
N ILE A 45 13.00 -5.45 -2.05
CA ILE A 45 13.32 -4.63 -0.87
C ILE A 45 12.09 -3.83 -0.46
N ILE A 46 11.85 -3.75 0.85
CA ILE A 46 10.95 -2.74 1.44
C ILE A 46 11.79 -1.56 1.96
N HIS A 47 11.53 -0.39 1.41
CA HIS A 47 12.00 0.88 1.95
C HIS A 47 10.96 1.36 2.97
N ARG A 48 11.35 1.51 4.23
CA ARG A 48 10.43 1.84 5.33
C ARG A 48 10.27 3.35 5.58
N LYS A 49 10.93 4.18 4.76
CA LYS A 49 10.87 5.64 4.75
C LYS A 49 10.72 6.15 3.31
N ALA A 50 10.27 7.39 3.16
CA ALA A 50 10.28 8.05 1.87
C ALA A 50 11.71 8.20 1.33
N ALA A 51 11.85 8.29 0.01
CA ALA A 51 13.16 8.30 -0.63
C ALA A 51 14.05 9.45 -0.11
N GLU A 52 13.44 10.59 0.16
CA GLU A 52 14.12 11.83 0.56
C GLU A 52 13.96 12.14 2.07
N GLN A 53 13.39 11.23 2.85
CA GLN A 53 13.16 11.50 4.28
C GLN A 53 14.46 11.45 5.09
N GLU A 54 14.71 12.53 5.83
CA GLU A 54 15.85 12.66 6.73
C GLU A 54 15.91 11.53 7.77
N GLU A 55 17.12 11.10 8.07
CA GLU A 55 17.36 10.01 9.02
C GLU A 55 17.25 10.52 10.46
N THR A 56 16.22 10.09 11.16
CA THR A 56 16.08 10.37 12.60
C THR A 56 16.79 9.31 13.44
N LYS A 57 16.97 9.59 14.75
CA LYS A 57 17.45 8.59 15.74
C LYS A 57 16.60 7.31 15.73
N LYS A 58 15.30 7.40 15.38
CA LYS A 58 14.40 6.24 15.18
C LYS A 58 14.51 5.72 13.75
N ARG A 59 15.66 5.10 13.46
CA ARG A 59 16.02 4.60 12.12
C ARG A 59 15.01 3.58 11.61
N GLN A 60 14.79 3.61 10.30
CA GLN A 60 13.92 2.68 9.58
C GLN A 60 14.65 2.18 8.33
N PRO A 61 15.68 1.32 8.51
CA PRO A 61 16.50 0.89 7.40
C PRO A 61 15.69 0.10 6.37
N ALA A 62 16.16 -0.02 5.14
CA ALA A 62 15.53 -0.94 4.20
C ALA A 62 15.65 -2.40 4.68
N ALA A 63 14.73 -3.27 4.25
CA ALA A 63 14.79 -4.70 4.56
C ALA A 63 14.55 -5.55 3.32
N LYS A 64 15.25 -6.68 3.22
CA LYS A 64 15.00 -7.68 2.16
C LYS A 64 13.68 -8.40 2.42
N LEU A 65 12.95 -8.68 1.36
CA LEU A 65 11.68 -9.38 1.39
C LEU A 65 11.91 -10.87 1.10
N GLY A 66 11.33 -11.74 1.93
CA GLY A 66 11.37 -13.18 1.71
C GLY A 66 10.58 -13.62 0.47
N ARG A 67 10.92 -14.79 -0.10
CA ARG A 67 10.28 -15.32 -1.32
C ARG A 67 8.75 -15.40 -1.22
N ARG A 68 8.22 -15.81 -0.06
CA ARG A 68 6.77 -15.98 0.16
C ARG A 68 6.02 -14.64 0.09
N ILE A 69 6.51 -13.61 0.80
CA ILE A 69 5.88 -12.28 0.76
C ILE A 69 6.05 -11.62 -0.62
N LEU A 70 7.18 -11.85 -1.31
CA LEU A 70 7.35 -11.34 -2.68
C LEU A 70 6.31 -11.91 -3.67
N ALA A 71 5.97 -13.19 -3.55
CA ALA A 71 4.92 -13.78 -4.38
C ALA A 71 3.56 -13.11 -4.15
N HIS A 72 3.22 -12.85 -2.88
CA HIS A 72 2.01 -12.10 -2.53
C HIS A 72 2.04 -10.66 -3.06
N LEU A 73 3.15 -9.94 -2.85
CA LEU A 73 3.29 -8.55 -3.29
C LEU A 73 3.17 -8.40 -4.81
N ARG A 74 3.80 -9.30 -5.60
CA ARG A 74 3.64 -9.32 -7.06
C ARG A 74 2.20 -9.56 -7.49
N ARG A 75 1.51 -10.51 -6.84
CA ARG A 75 0.09 -10.76 -7.09
C ARG A 75 -0.76 -9.54 -6.75
N TRP A 76 -0.51 -8.90 -5.62
CA TRP A 76 -1.27 -7.72 -5.19
C TRP A 76 -1.04 -6.52 -6.09
N LYS A 77 0.19 -6.25 -6.50
CA LYS A 77 0.52 -5.18 -7.47
C LYS A 77 -0.29 -5.33 -8.76
N ARG A 78 -0.29 -6.54 -9.34
CA ARG A 78 -1.07 -6.82 -10.56
C ARG A 78 -2.57 -6.55 -10.38
N LEU A 79 -3.12 -6.94 -9.24
CA LEU A 79 -4.53 -6.73 -8.95
C LEU A 79 -4.86 -5.24 -8.73
N ASP A 80 -3.98 -4.51 -8.05
CA ASP A 80 -4.13 -3.08 -7.80
C ASP A 80 -4.00 -2.26 -9.09
N ASP A 81 -3.08 -2.65 -9.97
CA ASP A 81 -2.92 -2.03 -11.29
C ASP A 81 -4.16 -2.23 -12.15
N ALA A 82 -4.72 -3.45 -12.17
CA ALA A 82 -5.95 -3.74 -12.91
C ALA A 82 -7.13 -2.92 -12.36
N ALA A 83 -7.29 -2.85 -11.04
CA ALA A 83 -8.33 -2.05 -10.41
C ALA A 83 -8.15 -0.54 -10.68
N ARG A 84 -6.91 -0.05 -10.70
CA ARG A 84 -6.59 1.34 -11.04
C ARG A 84 -6.89 1.65 -12.50
N ALA A 85 -6.57 0.74 -13.42
CA ALA A 85 -6.88 0.88 -14.84
C ALA A 85 -8.39 0.90 -15.10
N GLU A 86 -9.14 0.02 -14.44
CA GLU A 86 -10.61 0.00 -14.50
C GLU A 86 -11.20 1.32 -13.97
N ALA A 87 -10.71 1.81 -12.83
CA ALA A 87 -11.15 3.09 -12.27
C ALA A 87 -10.82 4.27 -13.20
N ALA A 88 -9.63 4.25 -13.84
CA ALA A 88 -9.24 5.28 -14.79
C ALA A 88 -10.15 5.30 -16.04
N GLY A 89 -10.52 4.14 -16.57
CA GLY A 89 -11.40 4.03 -17.74
C GLY A 89 -12.86 4.42 -17.49
N LYS A 90 -13.28 4.50 -16.23
CA LYS A 90 -14.63 4.95 -15.83
C LYS A 90 -14.73 6.46 -15.61
N ARG A 91 -13.62 7.19 -15.67
CA ARG A 91 -13.63 8.64 -15.46
C ARG A 91 -14.17 9.40 -16.67
N PRO A 92 -14.87 10.52 -16.45
CA PRO A 92 -15.21 11.46 -17.52
C PRO A 92 -13.97 11.87 -18.33
N ALA A 93 -14.13 12.13 -19.62
CA ALA A 93 -13.02 12.41 -20.53
C ALA A 93 -12.18 13.62 -20.07
N GLU A 94 -12.85 14.63 -19.53
CA GLU A 94 -12.27 15.84 -18.95
C GLU A 94 -11.37 15.55 -17.73
N GLU A 95 -11.62 14.48 -16.98
CA GLU A 95 -10.83 14.13 -15.79
C GLU A 95 -9.71 13.12 -16.09
N GLN A 96 -9.66 12.54 -17.29
CA GLN A 96 -8.70 11.47 -17.61
C GLN A 96 -7.24 11.94 -17.55
N HIS A 97 -6.97 13.21 -17.84
CA HIS A 97 -5.63 13.79 -17.74
C HIS A 97 -5.17 14.00 -16.28
N LEU A 98 -6.09 13.98 -15.31
CA LEU A 98 -5.76 14.21 -13.90
C LEU A 98 -5.12 12.97 -13.28
N PRO A 99 -4.15 13.14 -12.36
CA PRO A 99 -3.60 12.03 -11.60
C PRO A 99 -4.71 11.26 -10.86
N LEU A 100 -4.64 9.93 -10.87
CA LEU A 100 -5.57 9.08 -10.13
C LEU A 100 -4.91 8.57 -8.85
N PRO A 101 -5.24 9.13 -7.66
CA PRO A 101 -4.60 8.81 -6.38
C PRO A 101 -5.18 7.53 -5.74
N LEU A 102 -5.57 6.54 -6.55
CA LEU A 102 -6.12 5.27 -6.08
C LEU A 102 -5.12 4.13 -6.26
N PHE A 103 -5.20 3.16 -5.35
CA PHE A 103 -4.41 1.92 -5.32
C PHE A 103 -2.90 2.15 -5.27
N LEU A 104 -2.46 3.29 -4.74
CA LEU A 104 -1.03 3.62 -4.58
C LEU A 104 -0.40 2.84 -3.41
N HIS A 105 -1.17 2.61 -2.35
CA HIS A 105 -0.73 1.95 -1.13
C HIS A 105 -0.87 0.43 -1.24
N VAL A 106 0.13 -0.29 -0.72
CA VAL A 106 0.13 -1.75 -0.63
C VAL A 106 -1.03 -2.23 0.24
N VAL A 107 -1.26 -1.54 1.35
CA VAL A 107 -2.43 -1.71 2.23
C VAL A 107 -3.42 -0.58 1.92
N SER A 108 -4.46 -0.90 1.15
CA SER A 108 -5.50 0.06 0.74
C SER A 108 -6.91 -0.48 0.97
N TRP A 109 -7.83 0.41 1.33
CA TRP A 109 -9.26 0.14 1.47
C TRP A 109 -10.02 0.90 0.39
N ARG A 110 -10.80 0.18 -0.44
CA ARG A 110 -11.51 0.76 -1.59
C ARG A 110 -10.61 1.67 -2.46
N GLY A 111 -9.34 1.31 -2.61
CA GLY A 111 -8.34 2.07 -3.35
C GLY A 111 -7.70 3.24 -2.61
N GLY A 112 -8.25 3.69 -1.48
CA GLY A 112 -7.64 4.71 -0.61
C GLY A 112 -6.60 4.11 0.34
N GLY A 113 -5.63 4.92 0.76
CA GLY A 113 -4.72 4.56 1.85
C GLY A 113 -5.47 4.42 3.18
N VAL A 114 -4.99 3.57 4.07
CA VAL A 114 -5.61 3.34 5.39
C VAL A 114 -4.91 4.21 6.45
N GLY A 115 -5.62 5.19 7.01
CA GLY A 115 -5.03 6.18 7.94
C GLY A 115 -4.90 5.74 9.41
N SER A 116 -5.93 5.10 9.97
CA SER A 116 -5.95 4.64 11.37
C SER A 116 -6.62 3.28 11.47
N VAL A 117 -5.94 2.31 12.10
CA VAL A 117 -6.54 1.01 12.46
C VAL A 117 -7.37 1.13 13.74
N ARG A 118 -7.11 2.15 14.59
CA ARG A 118 -7.72 2.29 15.92
C ARG A 118 -9.22 2.60 15.86
N THR A 119 -9.66 3.30 14.81
CA THR A 119 -11.06 3.69 14.58
C THR A 119 -11.71 2.88 13.47
N ALA A 120 -10.94 2.03 12.76
CA ALA A 120 -11.43 1.30 11.60
C ALA A 120 -12.19 0.02 11.96
N TRP A 121 -12.09 -0.50 13.18
CA TRP A 121 -12.83 -1.72 13.56
C TRP A 121 -14.29 -1.44 13.88
N GLU A 122 -14.61 -0.34 14.57
CA GLU A 122 -16.00 0.12 14.74
C GLU A 122 -16.60 0.51 13.38
N ALA A 123 -15.88 1.29 12.57
CA ALA A 123 -16.36 1.69 11.24
C ALA A 123 -16.46 0.52 10.23
N ALA A 124 -15.64 -0.52 10.36
CA ALA A 124 -15.75 -1.72 9.52
C ALA A 124 -16.90 -2.64 9.95
N VAL A 125 -17.29 -2.62 11.23
CA VAL A 125 -18.49 -3.32 11.74
C VAL A 125 -19.76 -2.59 11.28
N GLU A 126 -19.79 -1.26 11.29
CA GLU A 126 -20.96 -0.51 10.79
C GLU A 126 -21.16 -0.57 9.27
N LEU A 127 -20.12 -0.95 8.51
CA LEU A 127 -20.16 -1.03 7.04
C LEU A 127 -20.25 -2.47 6.49
N ALA A 128 -20.39 -3.49 7.36
CA ALA A 128 -20.53 -4.91 7.02
C ALA A 128 -22.00 -5.34 7.08
#